data_AF-A0A176RZR8-F1
#
_entry.id   AF-A0A176RZR8-F1
#
_cell.length_a   1.000
_cell.length_b   1.000
_cell.length_c   1.000
_cell.angle_alpha   90.00
_cell.angle_beta   90.00
_cell.angle_gamma   90.00
#
_symmetry.space_group_name_H-M   'P 1'
#
loop_
_entity.id
_entity.type
_entity.pdbx_description
1 polymer ?
#
loop_
_entity_poly.entity_id
_entity_poly.type
_entity_poly.pdbx_seq_one_letter_code
_entity_poly.pdbx_strand_id
1 'polypeptide(L)'
;MSESEYLKLKQSAETLNMSVPAFVKKKAQGARLVAPKLDQTTRQSVAKDLSMLGANANQIAKYCNQHQHEAPNYEALERNISELRERLNDIWERI
;
A
#
# COMPACT_ATOMS: atom_id res chain seq x y z
N MET A 1 -7.75 1.62 37.02
CA MET A 1 -7.57 0.55 36.02
C MET A 1 -6.84 -0.58 36.68
N SER A 2 -7.42 -1.77 36.69
CA SER A 2 -6.71 -2.99 37.09
C SER A 2 -5.76 -3.43 35.96
N GLU A 3 -4.75 -4.21 36.29
CA GLU A 3 -3.83 -4.81 35.32
C GLU A 3 -4.57 -5.64 34.28
N SER A 4 -5.63 -6.36 34.69
CA SER A 4 -6.47 -7.15 33.79
C SER A 4 -7.24 -6.30 32.77
N GLU A 5 -7.68 -5.10 33.15
CA GLU A 5 -8.36 -4.18 32.24
C GLU A 5 -7.38 -3.59 31.22
N TYR A 6 -6.18 -3.23 31.68
CA TYR A 6 -5.13 -2.77 30.78
C TYR A 6 -4.76 -3.84 29.74
N LEU A 7 -4.64 -5.09 30.16
CA LEU A 7 -4.28 -6.20 29.27
C LEU A 7 -5.34 -6.43 28.18
N LYS A 8 -6.64 -6.33 28.52
CA LYS A 8 -7.74 -6.42 27.55
C LYS A 8 -7.72 -5.26 26.55
N LEU A 9 -7.42 -4.04 27.01
CA LEU A 9 -7.28 -2.87 26.14
C LEU A 9 -6.07 -3.02 25.20
N LYS A 10 -4.95 -3.54 25.72
CA LYS A 10 -3.74 -3.83 24.95
C LYS A 10 -4.02 -4.84 23.84
N GLN A 11 -4.61 -5.99 24.14
CA GLN A 11 -4.99 -7.00 23.14
C GLN A 11 -5.93 -6.44 22.06
N SER A 12 -6.91 -5.62 22.46
CA SER A 12 -7.84 -4.98 21.52
C SER A 12 -7.15 -3.99 20.60
N ALA A 13 -6.21 -3.20 21.15
CA ALA A 13 -5.43 -2.23 20.39
C ALA A 13 -4.46 -2.91 19.40
N GLU A 14 -3.81 -4.00 19.84
CA GLU A 14 -2.92 -4.83 19.02
C GLU A 14 -3.67 -5.46 17.84
N THR A 15 -4.87 -6.00 18.07
CA THR A 15 -5.73 -6.57 17.01
C THR A 15 -6.07 -5.54 15.93
N LEU A 16 -6.06 -4.25 16.28
CA LEU A 16 -6.36 -3.14 15.38
C LEU A 16 -5.10 -2.40 14.88
N ASN A 17 -3.91 -2.95 15.14
CA ASN A 17 -2.61 -2.36 14.80
C ASN A 17 -2.47 -0.90 15.26
N MET A 18 -2.86 -0.61 16.51
CA MET A 18 -2.76 0.74 17.09
C MET A 18 -2.30 0.69 18.55
N SER A 19 -1.85 1.84 19.07
CA SER A 19 -1.49 1.95 20.48
C SER A 19 -2.73 1.99 21.38
N VAL A 20 -2.57 1.59 22.64
CA VAL A 20 -3.66 1.63 23.65
C VAL A 20 -4.28 3.03 23.77
N PRO A 21 -3.51 4.14 23.83
CA PRO A 21 -4.09 5.49 23.84
C PRO A 21 -4.91 5.81 22.59
N ALA A 22 -4.44 5.40 21.41
CA ALA A 22 -5.16 5.63 20.15
C ALA A 22 -6.47 4.84 20.09
N PHE A 23 -6.46 3.59 20.57
CA PHE A 23 -7.65 2.74 20.71
C PHE A 23 -8.69 3.37 21.62
N VAL A 24 -8.28 3.74 22.85
CA VAL A 24 -9.19 4.36 23.83
C VAL A 24 -9.76 5.67 23.30
N LYS A 25 -8.95 6.51 22.67
CA LYS A 25 -9.40 7.76 22.03
C LYS A 25 -10.45 7.51 20.96
N LYS A 26 -10.20 6.60 20.01
CA LYS A 26 -11.15 6.29 18.94
C LYS A 26 -12.44 5.64 19.46
N LYS A 27 -12.34 4.77 20.46
CA LYS A 27 -13.49 4.15 21.12
C LYS A 27 -14.36 5.20 21.83
N ALA A 28 -13.74 6.15 22.54
CA ALA A 28 -14.43 7.25 23.19
C ALA A 28 -15.12 8.20 22.20
N GLN A 29 -14.54 8.37 21.01
CA GLN A 29 -15.12 9.15 19.91
C GLN A 29 -16.25 8.41 19.16
N GLY A 30 -16.59 7.18 19.55
CA GLY A 30 -17.60 6.37 18.86
C GLY A 30 -17.18 5.94 17.45
N ALA A 31 -15.89 6.02 17.12
CA ALA A 31 -15.40 5.69 15.80
C ALA A 31 -15.54 4.18 15.53
N ARG A 32 -15.95 3.82 14.31
CA ARG A 32 -15.97 2.41 13.88
C ARG A 32 -14.54 1.89 13.82
N LEU A 33 -14.24 0.91 14.68
CA LEU A 33 -12.93 0.26 14.72
C LEU A 33 -12.99 -1.00 13.84
N VAL A 34 -12.32 -0.93 12.68
CA VAL A 34 -12.20 -2.05 11.76
C VAL A 34 -10.73 -2.45 11.70
N ALA A 35 -10.46 -3.74 11.90
CA ALA A 35 -9.12 -4.27 11.77
C ALA A 35 -8.63 -4.07 10.32
N PRO A 36 -7.42 -3.53 10.11
CA PRO A 36 -6.83 -3.46 8.78
C PRO A 36 -6.69 -4.87 8.19
N LYS A 37 -7.01 -5.04 6.89
CA LYS A 37 -6.84 -6.33 6.19
C LYS A 37 -5.37 -6.74 6.06
N LEU A 38 -4.48 -5.77 6.01
CA LEU A 38 -3.03 -5.96 5.92
C LEU A 38 -2.36 -5.34 7.15
N ASP A 39 -1.35 -6.03 7.67
CA ASP A 39 -0.49 -5.51 8.73
C ASP A 39 0.24 -4.25 8.25
N GLN A 40 0.81 -3.51 9.19
CA GLN A 40 1.45 -2.24 8.90
C GLN A 40 2.65 -2.38 7.95
N THR A 41 3.48 -3.40 8.15
CA THR A 41 4.70 -3.63 7.37
C THR A 41 4.34 -3.96 5.93
N THR A 42 3.40 -4.87 5.71
CA THR A 42 2.91 -5.22 4.37
C THR A 42 2.29 -4.02 3.67
N ARG A 43 1.45 -3.24 4.36
CA ARG A 43 0.89 -2.00 3.80
C ARG A 43 1.96 -1.00 3.36
N GLN A 44 2.98 -0.80 4.18
CA GLN A 44 4.06 0.15 3.88
C GLN A 44 4.89 -0.32 2.69
N SER A 45 5.21 -1.63 2.61
CA SER A 45 5.93 -2.19 1.47
C SER A 45 5.10 -2.07 0.19
N VAL A 46 3.84 -2.51 0.21
CA VAL A 46 2.94 -2.45 -0.96
C VAL A 46 2.78 -1.00 -1.43
N ALA A 47 2.59 -0.04 -0.52
CA ALA A 47 2.47 1.38 -0.89
C ALA A 47 3.75 1.93 -1.55
N LYS A 48 4.93 1.53 -1.08
CA LYS A 48 6.21 1.91 -1.68
C LYS A 48 6.35 1.30 -3.07
N ASP A 49 6.07 0.00 -3.21
CA ASP A 49 6.20 -0.72 -4.47
C ASP A 49 5.24 -0.15 -5.54
N LEU A 50 3.98 0.13 -5.16
CA LEU A 50 3.00 0.79 -6.03
C LEU A 50 3.44 2.22 -6.43
N SER A 51 4.08 2.96 -5.52
CA SER A 51 4.60 4.31 -5.84
C SER A 51 5.70 4.25 -6.90
N MET A 52 6.59 3.26 -6.81
CA MET A 52 7.64 3.02 -7.81
C MET A 52 7.04 2.62 -9.16
N LEU A 53 6.02 1.76 -9.17
CA LEU A 53 5.28 1.40 -10.39
C LEU A 53 4.60 2.60 -11.04
N GLY A 54 3.94 3.46 -10.24
CA GLY A 54 3.33 4.69 -10.75
C GLY A 54 4.35 5.63 -11.39
N ALA A 55 5.56 5.74 -10.82
CA ALA A 55 6.64 6.52 -11.41
C ALA A 55 7.10 5.95 -12.77
N ASN A 56 7.24 4.63 -12.88
CA ASN A 56 7.60 3.98 -14.15
C ASN A 56 6.51 4.14 -15.22
N ALA A 57 5.23 3.93 -14.87
CA ALA A 57 4.10 4.18 -15.77
C ALA A 57 4.08 5.63 -16.28
N ASN A 58 4.38 6.59 -15.40
CA ASN A 58 4.44 8.00 -15.78
C ASN A 58 5.62 8.30 -16.73
N GLN A 59 6.75 7.61 -16.59
CA GLN A 59 7.87 7.73 -17.54
C GLN A 59 7.49 7.19 -18.91
N ILE A 60 6.79 6.04 -18.97
CA ILE A 60 6.27 5.48 -20.22
C ILE A 60 5.31 6.48 -20.89
N ALA A 61 4.36 7.03 -20.14
CA ALA A 61 3.42 8.03 -20.66
C ALA A 61 4.15 9.27 -21.22
N LYS A 62 5.16 9.79 -20.50
CA LYS A 62 5.98 10.91 -20.96
C LYS A 62 6.72 10.57 -22.25
N TYR A 63 7.32 9.39 -22.33
CA TYR A 63 8.02 8.93 -23.54
C TYR A 63 7.07 8.88 -24.75
N CYS A 64 5.90 8.26 -24.60
CA CYS A 64 4.89 8.20 -25.65
C CYS A 64 4.45 9.59 -26.10
N ASN A 65 4.22 10.52 -25.16
CA ASN A 65 3.84 11.89 -25.48
C ASN A 65 4.95 12.67 -26.21
N GLN A 66 6.21 12.45 -25.84
CA GLN A 66 7.36 13.09 -26.49
C GLN A 66 7.57 12.61 -27.92
N HIS A 67 7.30 11.34 -28.20
CA HIS A 67 7.52 10.71 -29.49
C HIS A 67 6.21 10.47 -30.25
N GLN A 68 5.14 11.20 -29.93
CA GLN A 68 3.80 10.98 -30.49
C GLN A 68 3.70 11.20 -32.01
N HIS A 69 4.66 11.91 -32.59
CA HIS A 69 4.76 12.20 -34.04
C HIS A 69 5.92 11.46 -34.70
N GLU A 70 6.62 10.61 -33.96
CA GLU A 70 7.75 9.82 -34.42
C GLU A 70 7.39 8.33 -34.32
N ALA A 71 8.16 7.45 -34.96
CA ALA A 71 8.05 6.02 -34.71
C ALA A 71 8.71 5.72 -33.35
N PRO A 72 7.95 5.37 -32.29
CA PRO A 72 8.54 5.05 -30.99
C PRO A 72 9.32 3.74 -31.07
N ASN A 73 10.22 3.53 -30.12
CA ASN A 73 10.85 2.22 -29.95
C ASN A 73 9.85 1.23 -29.32
N TYR A 74 9.10 0.53 -30.17
CA TYR A 74 8.05 -0.41 -29.76
C TYR A 74 8.59 -1.60 -28.96
N GLU A 75 9.77 -2.12 -29.29
CA GLU A 75 10.39 -3.24 -28.57
C GLU A 75 10.72 -2.84 -27.12
N ALA A 76 11.33 -1.65 -26.95
CA ALA A 76 11.61 -1.11 -25.63
C ALA A 76 10.32 -0.84 -24.84
N LEU A 77 9.28 -0.31 -25.50
CA LEU A 77 8.00 -0.04 -24.87
C LEU A 77 7.31 -1.33 -24.40
N GLU A 78 7.27 -2.36 -25.24
CA GLU A 78 6.69 -3.66 -24.92
C GLU A 78 7.42 -4.31 -23.73
N ARG A 79 8.75 -4.24 -23.71
CA ARG A 79 9.55 -4.72 -22.59
C ARG A 79 9.20 -3.99 -21.29
N ASN A 80 9.17 -2.66 -21.30
CA ASN A 80 8.87 -1.86 -20.11
C ASN A 80 7.45 -2.13 -19.58
N ILE A 81 6.46 -2.25 -20.49
CA ILE A 81 5.08 -2.59 -20.12
C ILE A 81 5.01 -4.00 -19.52
N SER A 82 5.75 -4.96 -20.08
CA SER A 82 5.79 -6.33 -19.58
C SER A 82 6.40 -6.40 -18.18
N GLU A 83 7.55 -5.75 -17.96
CA GLU A 83 8.19 -5.66 -16.64
C GLU A 83 7.30 -4.96 -15.61
N LEU A 84 6.57 -3.91 -16.00
CA LEU A 84 5.59 -3.25 -15.13
C LEU A 84 4.45 -4.19 -14.74
N ARG A 85 3.93 -4.98 -15.69
CA ARG A 85 2.87 -5.96 -15.44
C ARG A 85 3.32 -7.07 -14.50
N GLU A 86 4.52 -7.62 -14.70
CA GLU A 86 5.08 -8.68 -13.85
C GLU A 86 5.24 -8.18 -12.41
N ARG A 87 5.82 -7.00 -12.21
CA ARG A 87 5.96 -6.40 -10.88
C ARG A 87 4.63 -6.10 -10.22
N LEU A 88 3.61 -5.71 -10.99
CA LEU A 88 2.27 -5.52 -10.44
C LEU A 88 1.68 -6.85 -9.96
N ASN A 89 1.90 -7.94 -10.69
CA ASN A 89 1.49 -9.28 -10.28
C ASN A 89 2.20 -9.72 -8.99
N ASP A 90 3.51 -9.49 -8.87
CA ASP A 90 4.26 -9.79 -7.65
C ASP A 90 3.72 -9.04 -6.42
N ILE A 91 3.29 -7.79 -6.59
CA ILE A 91 2.63 -7.03 -5.51
C ILE A 91 1.27 -7.66 -5.17
N TRP A 92 0.51 -8.06 -6.19
CA TRP A 92 -0.81 -8.65 -6.01
C TRP A 92 -0.76 -9.98 -5.24
N GLU A 93 0.22 -10.84 -5.52
CA GLU A 93 0.40 -12.12 -4.81
C GLU A 93 0.78 -11.95 -3.33
N ARG A 94 1.21 -10.75 -2.91
CA ARG A 94 1.59 -10.42 -1.53
C ARG A 94 0.44 -9.83 -0.70
N ILE A 95 -0.72 -9.60 -1.30
CA ILE A 95 -1.91 -8.97 -0.69
C ILE A 95 -2.98 -10.03 -0.41
#